data_AF-A0A1Q9VDD6-F1
#
_entry.id   AF-A0A1Q9VDD6-F1
#
_cell.length_a   1.000
_cell.length_b   1.000
_cell.length_c   1.000
_cell.angle_alpha   90.00
_cell.angle_beta   90.00
_cell.angle_gamma   90.00
#
_symmetry.space_group_name_H-M   'P 1'
#
loop_
_entity.id
_entity.type
_entity.pdbx_description
1 polymer ?
#
loop_
_entity_poly.entity_id
_entity_poly.type
_entity_poly.pdbx_seq_one_letter_code
_entity_poly.pdbx_strand_id
1 'polypeptide(L)'
;MARARAGVDGWWAQSLTVAYEQERGMRAPGQRSDGTYEVSPSRSVAGTLPEVYALVADDDSRARWLGPALADVGAGETLEVLGATPPSSVRLAWPAGAVGAPASRPGRVTVTLYQPRTPDGTPAGKVRVSAQHGGLASADDVEALKAFWSARLDALAELAGQVTPPR
;
A
#
# COMPACT_ATOMS: atom_id res chain seq x y z
N MET A 1 17.51 29.44 -28.65
CA MET A 1 18.44 28.67 -27.80
C MET A 1 18.70 29.51 -26.55
N ALA A 2 18.81 29.04 -25.29
CA ALA A 2 18.39 27.83 -24.57
C ALA A 2 18.47 28.20 -23.04
N ARG A 3 18.11 27.41 -22.00
CA ARG A 3 17.63 26.02 -21.83
C ARG A 3 16.84 25.99 -20.50
N ALA A 4 15.60 25.50 -20.46
CA ALA A 4 14.80 25.46 -19.22
C ALA A 4 15.23 24.34 -18.23
N ARG A 5 15.10 24.61 -16.92
CA ARG A 5 15.02 23.70 -15.75
C ARG A 5 15.20 24.52 -14.46
N ALA A 6 14.57 24.22 -13.32
CA ALA A 6 13.27 23.62 -13.03
C ALA A 6 12.91 24.07 -11.61
N GLY A 7 11.74 24.65 -11.39
CA GLY A 7 11.28 24.99 -10.03
C GLY A 7 10.85 23.71 -9.31
N VAL A 8 11.60 23.28 -8.30
CA VAL A 8 11.22 22.16 -7.45
C VAL A 8 10.64 22.73 -6.16
N ASP A 9 9.35 23.05 -6.22
CA ASP A 9 8.53 23.39 -5.07
C ASP A 9 8.01 22.10 -4.40
N GLY A 10 7.71 22.15 -3.11
CA GLY A 10 6.94 21.11 -2.41
C GLY A 10 7.73 19.93 -1.81
N TRP A 11 7.77 19.92 -0.48
CA TRP A 11 7.48 18.73 0.37
C TRP A 11 8.42 17.50 0.33
N TRP A 12 9.37 17.39 -0.60
CA TRP A 12 10.16 16.17 -0.81
C TRP A 12 11.36 15.95 0.13
N ALA A 13 11.50 16.75 1.20
CA ALA A 13 12.63 16.67 2.14
C ALA A 13 12.27 16.20 3.56
N GLN A 14 10.99 15.92 3.86
CA GLN A 14 10.52 15.60 5.23
C GLN A 14 10.27 14.11 5.49
N SER A 15 10.58 13.22 4.54
CA SER A 15 10.52 11.76 4.74
C SER A 15 11.87 11.10 5.05
N LEU A 16 12.93 11.91 5.22
CA LEU A 16 14.22 11.49 5.78
C LEU A 16 14.28 11.64 7.32
N THR A 17 13.24 12.21 7.95
CA THR A 17 13.28 12.62 9.37
C THR A 17 13.08 11.46 10.36
N VAL A 18 12.72 10.26 9.92
CA VAL A 18 12.62 9.06 10.79
C VAL A 18 13.98 8.31 10.91
N ALA A 19 15.06 8.88 10.37
CA ALA A 19 16.43 8.42 10.61
C ALA A 19 17.11 9.13 11.81
N TYR A 20 16.39 9.98 12.57
CA TYR A 20 17.00 10.88 13.56
C TYR A 20 16.60 10.65 15.03
N GLU A 21 15.59 9.82 15.34
CA GLU A 21 15.18 9.54 16.74
C GLU A 21 15.84 8.29 17.36
N GLN A 22 17.07 7.98 16.93
CA GLN A 22 17.86 6.80 17.38
C GLN A 22 18.91 7.10 18.47
N GLU A 23 18.74 8.16 19.28
CA GLU A 23 19.71 8.53 20.35
C GLU A 23 19.14 8.56 21.79
N ARG A 24 17.89 8.14 22.02
CA ARG A 24 17.31 8.02 23.37
C ARG A 24 16.63 6.67 23.56
N GLY A 25 17.34 5.73 24.19
CA GLY A 25 16.91 4.34 24.34
C GLY A 25 15.65 4.12 25.20
N MET A 26 14.46 4.33 24.62
CA MET A 26 13.19 3.75 25.08
C MET A 26 12.21 3.56 23.91
N ARG A 27 12.00 2.28 23.53
CA ARG A 27 11.03 1.74 22.56
C ARG A 27 11.24 2.13 21.09
N ALA A 28 11.32 1.13 20.21
CA ALA A 28 11.44 1.33 18.77
C ALA A 28 10.08 1.78 18.15
N PRO A 29 10.07 2.77 17.25
CA PRO A 29 8.86 3.16 16.52
C PRO A 29 8.24 1.99 15.75
N GLY A 30 6.91 1.85 15.81
CA GLY A 30 6.16 0.81 15.09
C GLY A 30 6.08 -0.56 15.78
N GLN A 31 6.78 -0.76 16.90
CA GLN A 31 6.70 -2.00 17.67
C GLN A 31 5.40 -2.08 18.49
N ARG A 32 4.62 -3.14 18.29
CA ARG A 32 3.43 -3.47 19.10
C ARG A 32 3.83 -4.04 20.46
N SER A 33 2.88 -4.08 21.40
CA SER A 33 3.11 -4.61 22.75
C SER A 33 3.46 -6.10 22.80
N ASP A 34 3.24 -6.85 21.72
CA ASP A 34 3.64 -8.25 21.53
C ASP A 34 5.04 -8.41 20.88
N GLY A 35 5.72 -7.30 20.56
CA GLY A 35 7.02 -7.28 19.90
C GLY A 35 6.98 -7.31 18.37
N THR A 36 5.81 -7.45 17.74
CA THR A 36 5.64 -7.46 16.28
C THR A 36 5.55 -6.05 15.69
N TYR A 37 5.77 -5.93 14.37
CA TYR A 37 5.61 -4.66 13.64
C TYR A 37 4.47 -4.74 12.61
N GLU A 38 4.06 -3.58 12.09
CA GLU A 38 3.07 -3.42 11.02
C GLU A 38 3.42 -2.23 10.13
N VAL A 39 3.14 -2.36 8.83
CA VAL A 39 3.15 -1.24 7.86
C VAL A 39 1.75 -0.99 7.32
N SER A 40 1.43 0.28 7.04
CA SER A 40 0.19 0.67 6.34
C SER A 40 0.41 1.89 5.42
N PRO A 41 1.25 1.77 4.37
CA PRO A 41 1.35 2.80 3.35
C PRO A 41 0.01 2.96 2.60
N SER A 42 -0.24 4.18 2.12
CA SER A 42 -1.47 4.54 1.42
C SER A 42 -1.25 5.54 0.30
N ARG A 43 -2.11 5.50 -0.72
CA ARG A 43 -2.15 6.43 -1.86
C ARG A 43 -3.55 6.92 -2.17
N SER A 44 -3.62 8.06 -2.85
CA SER A 44 -4.86 8.66 -3.35
C SER A 44 -5.01 8.38 -4.84
N VAL A 45 -5.91 7.46 -5.16
CA VAL A 45 -6.18 6.91 -6.49
C VAL A 45 -7.34 7.65 -7.15
N ALA A 46 -7.24 7.93 -8.45
CA ALA A 46 -8.31 8.58 -9.22
C ALA A 46 -9.45 7.60 -9.53
N GLY A 47 -10.66 8.13 -9.76
CA GLY A 47 -11.87 7.34 -9.97
C GLY A 47 -12.83 7.34 -8.76
N THR A 48 -13.91 6.58 -8.87
CA THR A 48 -14.90 6.37 -7.81
C THR A 48 -14.57 5.13 -6.97
N LEU A 49 -15.11 5.06 -5.75
CA LEU A 49 -14.88 3.93 -4.84
C LEU A 49 -15.19 2.55 -5.48
N PRO A 50 -16.28 2.34 -6.25
CA PRO A 50 -16.52 1.08 -6.94
C PRO A 50 -15.50 0.76 -8.05
N GLU A 51 -15.10 1.74 -8.85
CA GLU A 51 -14.10 1.56 -9.92
C GLU A 51 -12.74 1.14 -9.35
N VAL A 52 -12.26 1.85 -8.31
CA VAL A 52 -10.98 1.52 -7.66
C VAL A 52 -11.07 0.21 -6.86
N TYR A 53 -12.24 -0.10 -6.28
CA TYR A 53 -12.47 -1.40 -5.64
C TYR A 53 -12.35 -2.56 -6.62
N ALA A 54 -12.89 -2.43 -7.84
CA ALA A 54 -12.73 -3.44 -8.88
C ALA A 54 -11.25 -3.72 -9.18
N LEU A 55 -10.41 -2.69 -9.29
CA LEU A 55 -8.96 -2.83 -9.52
C LEU A 55 -8.20 -3.58 -8.40
N VAL A 56 -8.79 -3.71 -7.21
CA VAL A 56 -8.21 -4.46 -6.08
C VAL A 56 -8.84 -5.84 -5.92
N ALA A 57 -10.15 -5.96 -6.15
CA ALA A 57 -10.92 -7.19 -5.91
C ALA A 57 -10.90 -8.18 -7.08
N ASP A 58 -10.95 -7.69 -8.32
CA ASP A 58 -10.80 -8.51 -9.52
C ASP A 58 -9.38 -9.07 -9.64
N ASP A 59 -9.24 -10.32 -10.10
CA ASP A 59 -7.94 -11.00 -10.12
C ASP A 59 -7.04 -10.51 -11.26
N ASP A 60 -7.58 -10.41 -12.48
CA ASP A 60 -6.85 -9.88 -13.64
C ASP A 60 -6.38 -8.44 -13.40
N SER A 61 -7.28 -7.60 -12.87
CA SER A 61 -6.95 -6.20 -12.56
C SER A 61 -5.94 -6.07 -11.42
N ARG A 62 -6.03 -6.91 -10.38
CA ARG A 62 -5.05 -6.95 -9.28
C ARG A 62 -3.68 -7.44 -9.76
N ALA A 63 -3.65 -8.47 -10.59
CA ALA A 63 -2.42 -9.03 -11.16
C ALA A 63 -1.63 -7.95 -11.94
N ARG A 64 -2.31 -7.05 -12.66
CA ARG A 64 -1.65 -5.97 -13.44
C ARG A 64 -0.80 -5.00 -12.63
N TRP A 65 -1.20 -4.64 -11.40
CA TRP A 65 -0.42 -3.69 -10.58
C TRP A 65 0.40 -4.36 -9.47
N LEU A 66 -0.08 -5.48 -8.92
CA LEU A 66 0.57 -6.16 -7.81
C LEU A 66 1.54 -7.26 -8.28
N GLY A 67 1.11 -8.09 -9.23
CA GLY A 67 1.83 -9.27 -9.72
C GLY A 67 3.31 -9.04 -10.09
N PRO A 68 3.67 -7.99 -10.86
CA PRO A 68 5.03 -7.78 -11.36
C PRO A 68 6.16 -7.59 -10.32
N ALA A 69 5.87 -7.61 -9.01
CA ALA A 69 6.90 -7.64 -7.96
C ALA A 69 6.58 -8.61 -6.81
N LEU A 70 5.54 -9.46 -6.90
CA LEU A 70 5.29 -10.45 -5.85
C LEU A 70 6.46 -11.44 -5.72
N ALA A 71 7.11 -11.78 -6.84
CA ALA A 71 8.32 -12.60 -6.85
C ALA A 71 9.50 -11.96 -6.10
N ASP A 72 9.68 -10.63 -6.19
CA ASP A 72 10.77 -9.88 -5.53
C ASP A 72 10.72 -9.99 -4.00
N VAL A 73 9.53 -10.26 -3.44
CA VAL A 73 9.29 -10.45 -2.00
C VAL A 73 8.97 -11.90 -1.64
N GLY A 74 9.19 -12.85 -2.54
CA GLY A 74 8.94 -14.29 -2.33
C GLY A 74 7.45 -14.66 -2.21
N ALA A 75 6.53 -13.78 -2.62
CA ALA A 75 5.09 -13.94 -2.49
C ALA A 75 4.42 -14.60 -3.71
N GLY A 76 5.20 -15.22 -4.62
CA GLY A 76 4.70 -15.93 -5.80
C GLY A 76 4.30 -15.01 -6.95
N GLU A 77 3.30 -15.44 -7.73
CA GLU A 77 2.80 -14.73 -8.92
C GLU A 77 1.44 -14.05 -8.67
N THR A 78 0.60 -14.64 -7.82
CA THR A 78 -0.73 -14.14 -7.43
C THR A 78 -0.97 -14.38 -5.93
N LEU A 79 -1.96 -13.69 -5.36
CA LEU A 79 -2.35 -13.83 -3.95
C LEU A 79 -3.81 -14.28 -3.82
N GLU A 80 -4.05 -15.30 -3.00
CA GLU A 80 -5.40 -15.76 -2.65
C GLU A 80 -6.20 -14.67 -1.92
N VAL A 81 -7.46 -14.48 -2.31
CA VAL A 81 -8.39 -13.60 -1.60
C VAL A 81 -9.06 -14.36 -0.45
N LEU A 82 -8.62 -14.09 0.78
CA LEU A 82 -9.22 -14.61 2.04
C LEU A 82 -10.60 -14.00 2.37
N GLY A 83 -11.11 -13.12 1.50
CA GLY A 83 -12.44 -12.55 1.57
C GLY A 83 -12.42 -11.02 1.52
N ALA A 84 -13.51 -10.45 1.01
CA ALA A 84 -13.65 -9.02 0.76
C ALA A 84 -14.96 -8.47 1.34
N THR A 85 -14.99 -7.16 1.55
CA THR A 85 -16.20 -6.40 1.94
C THR A 85 -16.38 -5.30 0.91
N PRO A 86 -17.23 -5.49 -0.11
CA PRO A 86 -17.44 -4.46 -1.13
C PRO A 86 -18.07 -3.18 -0.55
N PRO A 87 -17.65 -1.98 -1.00
CA PRO A 87 -16.49 -1.65 -1.83
C PRO A 87 -15.28 -1.19 -0.98
N SER A 88 -15.18 -1.61 0.28
CA SER A 88 -14.30 -0.99 1.29
C SER A 88 -13.05 -1.79 1.67
N SER A 89 -12.98 -3.11 1.42
CA SER A 89 -11.76 -3.87 1.70
C SER A 89 -11.64 -5.21 0.96
N VAL A 90 -10.40 -5.65 0.76
CA VAL A 90 -10.01 -6.99 0.27
C VAL A 90 -8.92 -7.52 1.20
N ARG A 91 -9.04 -8.77 1.67
CA ARG A 91 -8.01 -9.45 2.48
C ARG A 91 -7.32 -10.50 1.63
N LEU A 92 -6.00 -10.46 1.64
CA LEU A 92 -5.13 -11.31 0.83
C LEU A 92 -4.29 -12.21 1.75
N ALA A 93 -4.12 -13.47 1.36
CA ALA A 93 -3.14 -14.35 1.97
C ALA A 93 -1.74 -13.86 1.59
N TRP A 94 -0.82 -13.83 2.55
CA TRP A 94 0.59 -13.58 2.26
C TRP A 94 1.37 -14.89 2.47
N PRO A 95 2.09 -15.43 1.47
CA PRO A 95 2.70 -16.76 1.58
C PRO A 95 3.65 -16.90 2.76
N ALA A 96 3.73 -18.11 3.33
CA ALA A 96 4.70 -18.42 4.38
C ALA A 96 6.13 -18.32 3.81
N GLY A 97 7.03 -17.66 4.54
CA GLY A 97 8.42 -17.44 4.10
C GLY A 97 8.64 -16.34 3.06
N ALA A 98 7.58 -15.68 2.59
CA ALA A 98 7.70 -14.39 1.89
C ALA A 98 8.19 -13.31 2.86
N VAL A 99 8.72 -12.19 2.34
CA VAL A 99 9.20 -11.06 3.18
C VAL A 99 8.08 -10.59 4.11
N GLY A 100 8.38 -10.47 5.41
CA GLY A 100 7.39 -10.17 6.46
C GLY A 100 6.44 -11.29 6.88
N ALA A 101 6.55 -12.51 6.35
CA ALA A 101 5.86 -13.69 6.89
C ALA A 101 6.83 -14.73 7.46
N PRO A 102 6.50 -15.36 8.59
CA PRO A 102 7.30 -16.47 9.10
C PRO A 102 7.22 -17.68 8.15
N ALA A 103 8.29 -18.47 8.07
CA ALA A 103 8.34 -19.67 7.24
C ALA A 103 7.30 -20.75 7.64
N SER A 104 6.75 -20.69 8.86
CA SER A 104 5.86 -21.71 9.42
C SER A 104 4.36 -21.47 9.18
N ARG A 105 3.95 -20.26 8.76
CA ARG A 105 2.52 -19.94 8.53
C ARG A 105 2.36 -18.73 7.60
N PRO A 106 1.27 -18.65 6.81
CA PRO A 106 0.99 -17.46 6.03
C PRO A 106 0.81 -16.22 6.91
N GLY A 107 1.18 -15.07 6.34
CA GLY A 107 0.76 -13.76 6.79
C GLY A 107 -0.59 -13.36 6.19
N ARG A 108 -0.98 -12.11 6.39
CA ARG A 108 -2.21 -11.54 5.83
C ARG A 108 -2.04 -10.05 5.60
N VAL A 109 -2.52 -9.60 4.45
CA VAL A 109 -2.61 -8.18 4.10
C VAL A 109 -4.08 -7.80 3.98
N THR A 110 -4.43 -6.61 4.46
CA THR A 110 -5.76 -6.01 4.22
C THR A 110 -5.57 -4.76 3.38
N VAL A 111 -6.11 -4.77 2.16
CA VAL A 111 -6.21 -3.57 1.33
C VAL A 111 -7.54 -2.90 1.61
N THR A 112 -7.50 -1.72 2.22
CA THR A 112 -8.68 -0.95 2.62
C THR A 112 -8.85 0.26 1.70
N LEU A 113 -10.09 0.53 1.30
CA LEU A 113 -10.48 1.63 0.41
C LEU A 113 -11.48 2.55 1.11
N TYR A 114 -11.26 3.85 1.00
CA TYR A 114 -12.13 4.89 1.54
C TYR A 114 -12.20 6.07 0.58
N GLN A 115 -13.41 6.53 0.26
CA GLN A 115 -13.62 7.80 -0.43
C GLN A 115 -14.35 8.75 0.51
N PRO A 116 -13.86 9.99 0.69
CA PRO A 116 -14.58 11.02 1.43
C PRO A 116 -15.99 11.23 0.87
N ARG A 117 -16.89 11.75 1.71
CA ARG A 117 -18.23 12.16 1.31
C ARG A 117 -18.51 13.56 1.82
N THR A 118 -19.24 14.35 1.05
CA THR A 118 -19.84 15.60 1.52
C THR A 118 -20.97 15.33 2.53
N PRO A 119 -21.45 16.34 3.30
CA PRO A 119 -22.46 16.15 4.33
C PRO A 119 -23.81 15.60 3.84
N ASP A 120 -24.13 15.78 2.56
CA ASP A 120 -25.29 15.20 1.85
C ASP A 120 -25.10 13.73 1.46
N GLY A 121 -23.92 13.15 1.69
CA GLY A 121 -23.56 11.77 1.35
C GLY A 121 -22.92 11.57 -0.02
N THR A 122 -22.77 12.62 -0.84
CA THR A 122 -22.19 12.52 -2.19
C THR A 122 -20.68 12.20 -2.11
N PRO A 123 -20.14 11.24 -2.90
CA PRO A 123 -18.70 10.96 -2.92
C PRO A 123 -17.87 12.15 -3.40
N ALA A 124 -16.77 12.43 -2.69
CA ALA A 124 -15.94 13.61 -2.93
C ALA A 124 -14.45 13.26 -2.98
N GLY A 125 -13.72 13.86 -3.93
CA GLY A 125 -12.28 13.68 -4.07
C GLY A 125 -11.86 12.27 -4.53
N LYS A 126 -10.56 11.97 -4.36
CA LYS A 126 -9.92 10.70 -4.73
C LYS A 126 -10.23 9.58 -3.73
N VAL A 127 -10.15 8.33 -4.18
CA VAL A 127 -10.21 7.15 -3.30
C VAL A 127 -8.86 6.99 -2.60
N ARG A 128 -8.85 6.93 -1.27
CA ARG A 128 -7.66 6.52 -0.51
C ARG A 128 -7.62 5.00 -0.43
N VAL A 129 -6.51 4.40 -0.88
CA VAL A 129 -6.22 2.97 -0.76
C VAL A 129 -5.05 2.79 0.20
N SER A 130 -5.15 1.85 1.14
CA SER A 130 -4.14 1.55 2.16
C SER A 130 -3.86 0.05 2.20
N ALA A 131 -2.59 -0.36 2.22
CA ALA A 131 -2.20 -1.77 2.31
C ALA A 131 -1.63 -2.06 3.71
N GLN A 132 -2.46 -2.60 4.61
CA GLN A 132 -2.06 -2.93 5.97
C GLN A 132 -1.47 -4.34 6.03
N HIS A 133 -0.19 -4.46 6.35
CA HIS A 133 0.53 -5.72 6.53
C HIS A 133 1.17 -5.76 7.93
N GLY A 134 0.67 -6.62 8.79
CA GLY A 134 1.08 -6.74 10.19
C GLY A 134 1.50 -8.14 10.62
N GLY A 135 2.17 -8.23 11.76
CA GLY A 135 2.79 -9.47 12.25
C GLY A 135 4.22 -9.67 11.77
N LEU A 136 4.88 -8.58 11.36
CA LEU A 136 6.25 -8.54 10.87
C LEU A 136 7.23 -8.80 12.02
N ALA A 137 8.30 -9.53 11.76
CA ALA A 137 9.25 -9.96 12.79
C ALA A 137 10.45 -9.02 12.97
N SER A 138 10.80 -8.24 11.94
CA SER A 138 11.98 -7.38 11.95
C SER A 138 11.69 -5.96 11.44
N ALA A 139 12.58 -5.02 11.75
CA ALA A 139 12.55 -3.67 11.18
C ALA A 139 13.00 -3.63 9.70
N ASP A 140 13.78 -4.62 9.26
CA ASP A 140 14.19 -4.74 7.85
C ASP A 140 12.99 -5.15 6.97
N ASP A 141 12.14 -6.08 7.46
CA ASP A 141 10.84 -6.39 6.82
C ASP A 141 9.94 -5.15 6.72
N VAL A 142 9.94 -4.29 7.76
CA VAL A 142 9.14 -3.04 7.79
C VAL A 142 9.56 -2.10 6.66
N GLU A 143 10.85 -1.79 6.52
CA GLU A 143 11.28 -0.88 5.46
C GLU A 143 11.16 -1.50 4.07
N ALA A 144 11.48 -2.79 3.91
CA ALA A 144 11.30 -3.52 2.64
C ALA A 144 9.83 -3.52 2.19
N LEU A 145 8.89 -3.86 3.08
CA LEU A 145 7.46 -3.90 2.74
C LEU A 145 6.85 -2.51 2.57
N LYS A 146 7.31 -1.51 3.31
CA LYS A 146 6.90 -0.12 3.13
C LYS A 146 7.31 0.41 1.76
N ALA A 147 8.53 0.10 1.30
CA ALA A 147 8.99 0.41 -0.05
C ALA A 147 8.17 -0.34 -1.12
N PHE A 148 8.04 -1.67 -0.98
CA PHE A 148 7.24 -2.52 -1.87
C PHE A 148 5.80 -2.01 -2.02
N TRP A 149 5.05 -1.89 -0.93
CA TRP A 149 3.65 -1.49 -0.97
C TRP A 149 3.45 -0.05 -1.45
N SER A 150 4.38 0.86 -1.16
CA SER A 150 4.31 2.22 -1.72
C SER A 150 4.41 2.18 -3.25
N ALA A 151 5.39 1.47 -3.80
CA ALA A 151 5.57 1.33 -5.25
C ALA A 151 4.40 0.58 -5.92
N ARG A 152 3.83 -0.44 -5.27
CA ARG A 152 2.64 -1.14 -5.80
C ARG A 152 1.38 -0.24 -5.78
N LEU A 153 1.18 0.55 -4.73
CA LEU A 153 0.07 1.51 -4.66
C LEU A 153 0.24 2.70 -5.63
N ASP A 154 1.47 3.06 -5.99
CA ASP A 154 1.74 3.97 -7.11
C ASP A 154 1.34 3.35 -8.45
N ALA A 155 1.70 2.08 -8.72
CA ALA A 155 1.26 1.37 -9.93
C ALA A 155 -0.27 1.21 -10.03
N LEU A 156 -0.97 1.03 -8.89
CA LEU A 156 -2.44 1.08 -8.84
C LEU A 156 -3.00 2.46 -9.21
N ALA A 157 -2.35 3.53 -8.75
CA ALA A 157 -2.75 4.90 -9.07
C ALA A 157 -2.56 5.23 -10.56
N GLU A 158 -1.48 4.76 -11.17
CA GLU A 158 -1.22 4.86 -12.61
C GLU A 158 -2.25 4.06 -13.42
N LEU A 159 -2.50 2.79 -13.05
CA LEU A 159 -3.50 1.94 -13.69
C LEU A 159 -4.90 2.56 -13.65
N ALA A 160 -5.32 3.11 -12.51
CA ALA A 160 -6.61 3.78 -12.40
C ALA A 160 -6.72 5.02 -13.29
N GLY A 161 -5.62 5.77 -13.46
CA GLY A 161 -5.53 6.92 -14.37
C GLY A 161 -5.55 6.54 -15.86
N GLN A 162 -5.24 5.28 -16.21
CA GLN A 162 -5.40 4.75 -17.57
C GLN A 162 -6.84 4.28 -17.84
N VAL A 163 -7.51 3.74 -16.82
CA VAL A 163 -8.89 3.21 -16.92
C VAL A 163 -9.94 4.32 -16.80
N THR A 164 -9.68 5.34 -15.99
CA THR A 164 -10.56 6.52 -15.83
C THR A 164 -10.02 7.68 -16.66
N PRO A 165 -10.59 7.99 -17.84
CA PRO A 165 -10.18 9.17 -18.61
C PRO A 165 -10.45 10.46 -17.80
N PRO A 166 -9.67 11.54 -18.02
CA PRO A 166 -9.92 12.82 -17.36
C PRO A 166 -11.33 13.33 -17.70
N ARG A 167 -12.09 13.68 -16.66
CA ARG A 167 -13.37 14.39 -16.76
C ARG A 167 -13.16 15.90 -16.88
#